data_AF-A0A350PD13-F1
#
_entry.id   AF-A0A350PD13-F1
#
_cell.length_a   1.000
_cell.length_b   1.000
_cell.length_c   1.000
_cell.angle_alpha   90.00
_cell.angle_beta   90.00
_cell.angle_gamma   90.00
#
_symmetry.space_group_name_H-M   'P 1'
#
loop_
_entity.id
_entity.type
_entity.pdbx_description
1 polymer ?
#
loop_
_entity_poly.entity_id
_entity_poly.type
_entity_poly.pdbx_seq_one_letter_code
_entity_poly.pdbx_strand_id
1 'polypeptide(L)'
;MNKKLALKVLFNNPIEVIKEGIRVREQAYFKKKLISEHNTEQLPTIDILDLFPDLNEEIDSYSFLIGTSLITDLVLLKSLAQKYDECAYLEIGSWRGESLVNVSNVTKDCTSLTLSPDEMRTLNFKEDFIKVHGVFSDHIDTINRIGANSHTYDFNQLNKKFDLIFVDGDHSYKGVLNDTLKVFPLRKNDQSIIVWHDYGFNTENTRYSTLKGILDGIPKEKHKNLYHVSNTMCAVYIENLDLPTQFTKFPSFPNKKFSITLKGKKIISPNKS
;
A
#
# COMPACT_ATOMS: atom_id res chain seq x y z
N MET A 1 -20.72 15.17 21.45
CA MET A 1 -19.75 16.30 21.51
C MET A 1 -20.43 17.53 22.06
N ASN A 2 -19.83 18.22 23.03
CA ASN A 2 -20.39 19.46 23.60
C ASN A 2 -20.37 20.56 22.52
N LYS A 3 -21.55 21.13 22.17
CA LYS A 3 -21.69 22.15 21.11
C LYS A 3 -20.79 23.37 21.34
N LYS A 4 -20.61 23.80 22.60
CA LYS A 4 -19.74 24.93 22.96
C LYS A 4 -18.27 24.63 22.66
N LEU A 5 -17.83 23.41 22.93
CA LEU A 5 -16.48 22.96 22.62
C LEU A 5 -16.26 22.85 21.11
N ALA A 6 -17.22 22.28 20.37
CA ALA A 6 -17.15 22.16 18.92
C ALA A 6 -17.01 23.52 18.23
N LEU A 7 -17.82 24.50 18.67
CA LEU A 7 -17.77 25.86 18.15
C LEU A 7 -16.43 26.53 18.46
N LYS A 8 -15.89 26.34 19.68
CA LYS A 8 -14.57 26.83 20.06
C LYS A 8 -13.46 26.23 19.18
N VAL A 9 -13.50 24.93 18.90
CA VAL A 9 -12.52 24.26 18.03
C VAL A 9 -12.61 24.80 16.60
N LEU A 10 -13.82 24.94 16.06
CA LEU A 10 -14.05 25.50 14.73
C LEU A 10 -13.51 26.93 14.61
N PHE A 11 -13.84 27.81 15.57
CA PHE A 11 -13.37 29.20 15.52
C PHE A 11 -11.85 29.33 15.69
N ASN A 12 -11.24 28.47 16.50
CA ASN A 12 -9.80 28.52 16.72
C ASN A 12 -8.99 27.86 15.60
N ASN A 13 -9.57 26.91 14.85
CA ASN A 13 -8.86 26.12 13.83
C ASN A 13 -9.73 25.89 12.57
N PRO A 14 -10.27 26.94 11.94
CA PRO A 14 -11.31 26.78 10.91
C PRO A 14 -10.83 25.98 9.70
N ILE A 15 -9.59 26.19 9.26
CA ILE A 15 -9.02 25.51 8.09
C ILE A 15 -8.89 24.01 8.34
N GLU A 16 -8.35 23.60 9.48
CA GLU A 16 -8.14 22.18 9.80
C GLU A 16 -9.46 21.44 9.98
N VAL A 17 -10.46 22.10 10.60
CA VAL A 17 -11.81 21.52 10.71
C VAL A 17 -12.47 21.37 9.34
N ILE A 18 -12.30 22.34 8.43
CA ILE A 18 -12.81 22.24 7.06
C ILE A 18 -12.11 21.11 6.30
N LYS A 19 -10.78 21.01 6.37
CA LYS A 19 -10.01 19.93 5.73
C LYS A 19 -10.47 18.55 6.20
N GLU A 20 -10.61 18.36 7.51
CA GLU A 20 -11.09 17.10 8.07
C GLU A 20 -12.54 16.83 7.66
N GLY A 21 -13.40 17.85 7.65
CA GLY A 21 -14.77 17.76 7.15
C GLY A 21 -14.83 17.33 5.68
N ILE A 22 -14.00 17.90 4.82
CA ILE A 22 -13.88 17.51 3.41
C ILE A 22 -13.48 16.04 3.30
N ARG A 23 -12.45 15.61 4.04
CA ARG A 23 -11.99 14.21 4.05
C ARG A 23 -13.11 13.24 4.41
N VAL A 24 -13.87 13.52 5.47
CA VAL A 24 -15.00 12.68 5.89
C VAL A 24 -16.11 12.66 4.83
N ARG A 25 -16.43 13.81 4.23
CA ARG A 25 -17.47 13.92 3.20
C ARG A 25 -17.08 13.24 1.90
N GLU A 26 -15.80 13.27 1.53
CA GLU A 26 -15.25 12.55 0.39
C GLU A 26 -15.40 11.03 0.57
N GLN A 27 -15.05 10.50 1.75
CA GLN A 27 -15.26 9.07 2.03
C GLN A 27 -16.73 8.67 1.98
N ALA A 28 -17.63 9.49 2.52
CA ALA A 28 -19.08 9.26 2.41
C ALA A 28 -19.58 9.32 0.96
N TYR A 29 -18.99 10.18 0.12
CA TYR A 29 -19.28 10.25 -1.32
C TYR A 29 -18.85 8.97 -2.03
N PHE A 30 -17.61 8.51 -1.85
CA PHE A 30 -17.11 7.30 -2.49
C PHE A 30 -17.82 6.04 -1.99
N LYS A 31 -18.19 5.96 -0.71
CA LYS A 31 -19.03 4.90 -0.18
C LYS A 31 -20.35 4.78 -0.97
N LYS A 32 -21.06 5.88 -1.17
CA LYS A 32 -22.30 5.89 -1.96
C LYS A 32 -22.07 5.43 -3.39
N LYS A 33 -20.97 5.87 -4.01
CA LYS A 33 -20.60 5.48 -5.37
C LYS A 33 -20.30 3.99 -5.50
N LEU A 34 -19.56 3.42 -4.54
CA LEU A 34 -19.28 1.98 -4.49
C LEU A 34 -20.57 1.16 -4.42
N ILE A 35 -21.52 1.54 -3.56
CA ILE A 35 -22.81 0.86 -3.45
C ILE A 35 -23.59 0.97 -4.77
N SER A 36 -23.66 2.16 -5.38
CA SER A 36 -24.46 2.37 -6.58
C SER A 36 -23.89 1.74 -7.85
N GLU A 37 -22.56 1.69 -7.98
CA GLU A 37 -21.89 1.28 -9.23
C GLU A 37 -21.36 -0.16 -9.16
N HIS A 38 -20.98 -0.62 -7.97
CA HIS A 38 -20.32 -1.92 -7.74
C HIS A 38 -21.07 -2.82 -6.75
N ASN A 39 -22.15 -2.33 -6.12
CA ASN A 39 -22.94 -3.05 -5.11
C ASN A 39 -22.08 -3.65 -3.98
N THR A 40 -21.06 -2.90 -3.54
CA THR A 40 -20.18 -3.31 -2.45
C THR A 40 -19.69 -2.10 -1.65
N GLU A 41 -19.18 -2.35 -0.44
CA GLU A 41 -18.46 -1.36 0.39
C GLU A 41 -17.08 -1.86 0.83
N GLN A 42 -16.75 -3.12 0.54
CA GLN A 42 -15.54 -3.80 0.98
C GLN A 42 -15.25 -5.03 0.12
N LEU A 43 -14.01 -5.47 0.11
CA LEU A 43 -13.61 -6.73 -0.51
C LEU A 43 -13.86 -7.91 0.44
N PRO A 44 -14.14 -9.12 -0.09
CA PRO A 44 -14.04 -10.34 0.70
C PRO A 44 -12.62 -10.45 1.29
N THR A 45 -12.53 -10.82 2.55
CA THR A 45 -11.28 -10.91 3.30
C THR A 45 -10.80 -12.35 3.37
N ILE A 46 -9.53 -12.57 3.00
CA ILE A 46 -8.80 -13.83 3.20
C ILE A 46 -8.11 -13.76 4.55
N ASP A 47 -8.09 -14.87 5.28
CA ASP A 47 -7.28 -14.97 6.49
C ASP A 47 -5.79 -15.06 6.11
N ILE A 48 -4.93 -14.25 6.74
CA ILE A 48 -3.50 -14.26 6.44
C ILE A 48 -2.85 -15.61 6.76
N LEU A 49 -3.38 -16.36 7.75
CA LEU A 49 -2.89 -17.69 8.09
C LEU A 49 -3.49 -18.78 7.19
N ASP A 50 -4.56 -18.50 6.45
CA ASP A 50 -4.99 -19.40 5.37
C ASP A 50 -4.08 -19.24 4.14
N LEU A 51 -3.59 -18.02 3.87
CA LEU A 51 -2.59 -17.76 2.82
C LEU A 51 -1.22 -18.33 3.17
N PHE A 52 -0.85 -18.27 4.46
CA PHE A 52 0.44 -18.68 4.99
C PHE A 52 0.27 -19.41 6.34
N PRO A 53 -0.02 -20.72 6.32
CA PRO A 53 -0.27 -21.50 7.55
C PRO A 53 0.93 -21.51 8.52
N ASP A 54 2.13 -21.55 7.97
CA ASP A 54 3.39 -21.58 8.73
C ASP A 54 4.09 -20.21 8.74
N LEU A 55 3.31 -19.12 8.79
CA LEU A 55 3.83 -17.75 8.69
C LEU A 55 4.92 -17.48 9.73
N ASN A 56 6.16 -17.36 9.25
CA ASN A 56 7.33 -17.15 10.08
C ASN A 56 8.33 -16.26 9.33
N GLU A 57 8.12 -14.95 9.41
CA GLU A 57 8.95 -13.96 8.73
C GLU A 57 9.67 -13.05 9.72
N GLU A 58 10.89 -12.68 9.35
CA GLU A 58 11.65 -11.63 10.02
C GLU A 58 11.62 -10.34 9.19
N ILE A 59 11.21 -9.24 9.81
CA ILE A 59 11.33 -7.87 9.27
C ILE A 59 12.53 -7.22 9.96
N ASP A 60 13.64 -7.09 9.23
CA ASP A 60 14.93 -6.68 9.79
C ASP A 60 15.12 -5.16 9.83
N SER A 61 14.32 -4.44 9.03
CA SER A 61 14.45 -3.00 8.82
C SER A 61 13.09 -2.34 8.97
N TYR A 62 12.83 -1.80 10.16
CA TYR A 62 11.58 -1.15 10.49
C TYR A 62 11.79 0.03 11.44
N SER A 63 11.29 1.20 11.07
CA SER A 63 11.61 2.45 11.78
C SER A 63 10.70 2.74 12.99
N PHE A 64 9.53 2.12 13.07
CA PHE A 64 8.44 2.51 13.99
C PHE A 64 8.05 4.01 13.88
N LEU A 65 8.37 4.67 12.77
CA LEU A 65 7.98 6.05 12.50
C LEU A 65 6.70 6.12 11.67
N ILE A 66 5.99 7.25 11.77
CA ILE A 66 4.76 7.47 11.01
C ILE A 66 4.99 7.39 9.48
N GLY A 67 3.98 6.88 8.78
CA GLY A 67 3.91 6.83 7.32
C GLY A 67 4.50 5.56 6.69
N THR A 68 5.00 4.62 7.48
CA THR A 68 5.37 3.28 6.98
C THR A 68 4.16 2.34 7.00
N SER A 69 4.20 1.27 6.20
CA SER A 69 3.27 0.13 6.29
C SER A 69 3.38 -0.57 7.65
N LEU A 70 2.33 -1.29 8.07
CA LEU A 70 2.39 -2.12 9.27
C LEU A 70 3.41 -3.25 9.10
N ILE A 71 3.92 -3.78 10.22
CA ILE A 71 4.79 -4.98 10.20
C ILE A 71 4.10 -6.13 9.45
N THR A 72 2.80 -6.32 9.66
CA THR A 72 2.01 -7.35 8.98
C THR A 72 1.85 -7.10 7.48
N ASP A 73 1.85 -5.84 7.02
CA ASP A 73 1.83 -5.50 5.59
C ASP A 73 3.16 -5.89 4.93
N LEU A 74 4.29 -5.63 5.62
CA LEU A 74 5.62 -6.02 5.15
C LEU A 74 5.81 -7.54 5.13
N VAL A 75 5.30 -8.23 6.15
CA VAL A 75 5.28 -9.69 6.21
C VAL A 75 4.48 -10.26 5.04
N LEU A 76 3.29 -9.71 4.76
CA LEU A 76 2.49 -10.10 3.60
C LEU A 76 3.29 -9.97 2.30
N LEU A 77 3.92 -8.82 2.06
CA LEU A 77 4.70 -8.58 0.84
C LEU A 77 5.87 -9.57 0.69
N LYS A 78 6.62 -9.78 1.77
CA LYS A 78 7.77 -10.68 1.78
C LYS A 78 7.35 -12.13 1.52
N SER A 79 6.32 -12.62 2.23
CA SER A 79 5.79 -13.97 2.03
C SER A 79 5.17 -14.17 0.65
N LEU A 80 4.53 -13.16 0.07
CA LEU A 80 4.05 -13.22 -1.32
C LEU A 80 5.21 -13.31 -2.32
N ALA A 81 6.28 -12.55 -2.11
CA ALA A 81 7.46 -12.59 -2.98
C ALA A 81 8.13 -13.97 -2.97
N GLN A 82 8.22 -14.63 -1.80
CA GLN A 82 8.81 -15.96 -1.64
C GLN A 82 7.99 -17.09 -2.28
N LYS A 83 6.75 -16.84 -2.74
CA LYS A 83 5.98 -17.83 -3.51
C LYS A 83 6.56 -18.09 -4.91
N TYR A 84 7.46 -17.23 -5.38
CA TYR A 84 8.09 -17.35 -6.69
C TYR A 84 9.57 -17.68 -6.52
N ASP A 85 10.07 -18.65 -7.29
CA ASP A 85 11.50 -19.03 -7.29
C ASP A 85 12.40 -17.85 -7.72
N GLU A 86 11.94 -17.08 -8.71
CA GLU A 86 12.62 -15.90 -9.25
C GLU A 86 11.66 -14.71 -9.34
N CYS A 87 11.22 -14.21 -8.18
CA CYS A 87 10.26 -13.11 -8.12
C CYS A 87 10.79 -11.84 -8.83
N ALA A 88 10.09 -11.41 -9.88
CA ALA A 88 10.19 -10.07 -10.43
C ALA A 88 9.17 -9.14 -9.75
N TYR A 89 9.68 -8.16 -8.99
CA TYR A 89 8.91 -7.26 -8.14
C TYR A 89 8.93 -5.82 -8.65
N LEU A 90 7.77 -5.16 -8.62
CA LEU A 90 7.61 -3.74 -8.86
C LEU A 90 6.97 -3.07 -7.64
N GLU A 91 7.55 -1.96 -7.17
CA GLU A 91 6.97 -1.10 -6.15
C GLU A 91 6.77 0.33 -6.67
N ILE A 92 5.55 0.88 -6.50
CA ILE A 92 5.26 2.30 -6.75
C ILE A 92 5.09 3.00 -5.40
N GLY A 93 5.94 4.00 -5.15
CA GLY A 93 5.97 4.74 -3.88
C GLY A 93 6.84 4.04 -2.84
N SER A 94 7.96 4.65 -2.47
CA SER A 94 8.97 3.98 -1.64
C SER A 94 9.12 4.57 -0.23
N TRP A 95 8.63 5.79 -0.01
CA TRP A 95 8.83 6.53 1.24
C TRP A 95 10.29 6.44 1.72
N ARG A 96 10.56 5.99 2.96
CA ARG A 96 11.93 5.81 3.47
C ARG A 96 12.59 4.48 3.06
N GLY A 97 11.87 3.61 2.35
CA GLY A 97 12.38 2.37 1.78
C GLY A 97 12.23 1.14 2.67
N GLU A 98 11.42 1.16 3.74
CA GLU A 98 11.23 0.01 4.63
C GLU A 98 10.65 -1.24 3.90
N SER A 99 9.69 -1.06 3.00
CA SER A 99 9.16 -2.13 2.13
C SER A 99 10.25 -2.70 1.24
N LEU A 100 10.91 -1.83 0.47
CA LEU A 100 11.95 -2.21 -0.48
C LEU A 100 13.08 -3.02 0.14
N VAL A 101 13.65 -2.58 1.28
CA VAL A 101 14.76 -3.30 1.91
C VAL A 101 14.34 -4.71 2.36
N ASN A 102 13.13 -4.86 2.91
CA ASN A 102 12.67 -6.17 3.38
C ASN A 102 12.31 -7.12 2.23
N VAL A 103 11.69 -6.62 1.16
CA VAL A 103 11.26 -7.43 0.01
C VAL A 103 12.42 -7.73 -0.94
N SER A 104 13.34 -6.79 -1.16
CA SER A 104 14.50 -7.00 -2.06
C SER A 104 15.39 -8.17 -1.63
N ASN A 105 15.42 -8.49 -0.33
CA ASN A 105 16.18 -9.63 0.21
C ASN A 105 15.68 -11.00 -0.26
N VAL A 106 14.44 -11.08 -0.76
CA VAL A 106 13.80 -12.33 -1.21
C VAL A 106 13.38 -12.30 -2.69
N THR A 107 13.76 -11.26 -3.43
CA THR A 107 13.47 -11.14 -4.87
C THR A 107 14.75 -11.24 -5.70
N LYS A 108 14.60 -11.60 -6.98
CA LYS A 108 15.72 -11.66 -7.94
C LYS A 108 15.81 -10.42 -8.82
N ASP A 109 14.66 -9.81 -9.08
CA ASP A 109 14.54 -8.57 -9.83
C ASP A 109 13.62 -7.63 -9.03
N CYS A 110 14.18 -6.54 -8.51
CA CYS A 110 13.46 -5.56 -7.71
C CYS A 110 13.51 -4.22 -8.42
N THR A 111 12.35 -3.69 -8.82
CA THR A 111 12.22 -2.38 -9.44
C THR A 111 11.37 -1.47 -8.57
N SER A 112 11.88 -0.27 -8.29
CA SER A 112 11.09 0.78 -7.62
C SER A 112 10.84 1.95 -8.55
N LEU A 113 9.64 2.52 -8.46
CA LEU A 113 9.28 3.78 -9.09
C LEU A 113 8.77 4.73 -8.02
N THR A 114 9.49 5.83 -7.82
CA THR A 114 9.11 6.87 -6.87
C THR A 114 9.48 8.23 -7.45
N LEU A 115 8.86 9.30 -6.96
CA LEU A 115 9.19 10.64 -7.43
C LEU A 115 10.69 10.90 -7.28
N SER A 116 11.31 11.53 -8.28
CA SER A 116 12.66 12.07 -8.11
C SER A 116 12.66 13.23 -7.10
N PRO A 117 13.81 13.55 -6.47
CA PRO A 117 13.94 14.73 -5.62
C PRO A 117 13.47 16.03 -6.29
N ASP A 118 13.73 16.19 -7.59
CA ASP A 118 13.35 17.39 -8.34
C ASP A 118 11.84 17.46 -8.62
N GLU A 119 11.20 16.32 -8.89
CA GLU A 119 9.73 16.26 -8.98
C GLU A 119 9.09 16.51 -7.62
N MET A 120 9.65 15.99 -6.52
CA MET A 120 9.17 16.29 -5.17
C MET A 120 9.25 17.79 -4.86
N ARG A 121 10.35 18.47 -5.23
CA ARG A 121 10.47 19.92 -5.10
C ARG A 121 9.44 20.66 -5.93
N THR A 122 9.21 20.22 -7.17
CA THR A 122 8.20 20.79 -8.06
C THR A 122 6.79 20.67 -7.47
N LEU A 123 6.51 19.59 -6.74
CA LEU A 123 5.26 19.37 -6.01
C LEU A 123 5.22 20.05 -4.62
N ASN A 124 6.21 20.88 -4.29
CA ASN A 124 6.34 21.61 -3.03
C ASN A 124 6.47 20.72 -1.77
N PHE A 125 7.02 19.52 -1.91
CA PHE A 125 7.44 18.75 -0.73
C PHE A 125 8.62 19.45 -0.04
N LYS A 126 8.64 19.41 1.28
CA LYS A 126 9.71 20.03 2.09
C LYS A 126 11.01 19.23 1.94
N GLU A 127 12.17 19.90 2.00
CA GLU A 127 13.47 19.22 1.90
C GLU A 127 13.66 18.12 2.96
N ASP A 128 13.15 18.28 4.18
CA ASP A 128 13.23 17.23 5.22
C ASP A 128 12.43 15.97 4.85
N PHE A 129 11.35 16.11 4.08
CA PHE A 129 10.58 14.99 3.53
C PHE A 129 11.36 14.29 2.40
N ILE A 130 12.07 15.07 1.57
CA ILE A 130 12.88 14.55 0.47
C ILE A 130 14.11 13.80 1.01
N LYS A 131 14.81 14.35 2.01
CA LYS A 131 16.03 13.78 2.60
C LYS A 131 15.85 12.40 3.22
N VAL A 132 14.63 12.07 3.68
CA VAL A 132 14.35 10.77 4.32
C VAL A 132 13.92 9.70 3.32
N HIS A 133 13.68 10.07 2.05
CA HIS A 133 13.30 9.08 1.05
C HIS A 133 14.43 8.09 0.80
N GLY A 134 14.08 6.82 0.65
CA GLY A 134 15.02 5.76 0.30
C GLY A 134 16.09 5.45 1.35
N VAL A 135 16.12 6.10 2.53
CA VAL A 135 17.20 5.92 3.53
C VAL A 135 17.49 4.46 3.89
N PHE A 136 16.47 3.59 3.93
CA PHE A 136 16.63 2.16 4.19
C PHE A 136 17.00 1.33 2.97
N SER A 137 16.73 1.81 1.75
CA SER A 137 16.93 1.02 0.54
C SER A 137 18.07 1.53 -0.32
N ASP A 138 18.39 2.82 -0.39
CA ASP A 138 19.30 3.46 -1.37
C ASP A 138 20.68 2.85 -1.50
N HIS A 139 21.19 2.20 -0.46
CA HIS A 139 22.49 1.54 -0.46
C HIS A 139 22.46 0.13 -1.10
N ILE A 140 21.31 -0.34 -1.57
CA ILE A 140 21.12 -1.67 -2.17
C ILE A 140 21.20 -1.55 -3.69
N ASP A 141 22.36 -1.86 -4.26
CA ASP A 141 22.64 -1.68 -5.69
C ASP A 141 21.81 -2.59 -6.61
N THR A 142 21.28 -3.70 -6.09
CA THR A 142 20.46 -4.65 -6.86
C THR A 142 19.03 -4.17 -7.13
N ILE A 143 18.59 -3.08 -6.48
CA ILE A 143 17.29 -2.47 -6.75
C ILE A 143 17.42 -1.50 -7.93
N ASN A 144 16.68 -1.77 -9.00
CA ASN A 144 16.55 -0.86 -10.13
C ASN A 144 15.60 0.31 -9.75
N ARG A 145 16.18 1.49 -9.48
CA ARG A 145 15.42 2.67 -9.02
C ARG A 145 15.08 3.62 -10.16
N ILE A 146 13.80 3.95 -10.26
CA ILE A 146 13.27 4.89 -11.25
C ILE A 146 12.72 6.10 -10.50
N GLY A 147 13.43 7.23 -10.63
CA GLY A 147 12.99 8.54 -10.14
C GLY A 147 12.02 9.19 -11.13
N ALA A 148 10.72 8.92 -11.02
CA ALA A 148 9.70 9.46 -11.91
C ALA A 148 8.32 9.55 -11.26
N ASN A 149 7.50 10.50 -11.72
CA ASN A 149 6.09 10.58 -11.39
C ASN A 149 5.28 9.50 -12.11
N SER A 150 4.59 8.63 -11.36
CA SER A 150 3.78 7.54 -11.92
C SER A 150 2.63 8.03 -12.81
N HIS A 151 2.20 9.29 -12.70
CA HIS A 151 1.18 9.88 -13.59
C HIS A 151 1.72 10.12 -15.01
N THR A 152 3.00 10.45 -15.17
CA THR A 152 3.60 10.83 -16.46
C THR A 152 4.56 9.79 -17.00
N TYR A 153 5.09 8.90 -16.16
CA TYR A 153 5.98 7.83 -16.59
C TYR A 153 5.27 6.84 -17.54
N ASP A 154 5.98 6.45 -18.60
CA ASP A 154 5.56 5.43 -19.54
C ASP A 154 6.09 4.06 -19.10
N PHE A 155 5.21 3.26 -18.50
CA PHE A 155 5.55 1.94 -17.97
C PHE A 155 5.94 0.94 -19.06
N ASN A 156 5.67 1.22 -20.35
CA ASN A 156 6.17 0.37 -21.43
C ASN A 156 7.70 0.37 -21.50
N GLN A 157 8.37 1.43 -21.03
CA GLN A 157 9.82 1.51 -20.99
C GLN A 157 10.47 0.48 -20.05
N LEU A 158 9.69 -0.11 -19.13
CA LEU A 158 10.17 -1.19 -18.28
C LEU A 158 10.53 -2.45 -19.08
N ASN A 159 9.93 -2.63 -20.26
CA ASN A 159 10.19 -3.76 -21.18
C ASN A 159 10.14 -5.14 -20.52
N LYS A 160 9.37 -5.28 -19.43
CA LYS A 160 9.20 -6.52 -18.69
C LYS A 160 7.85 -6.56 -17.98
N LYS A 161 7.55 -7.73 -17.42
CA LYS A 161 6.36 -8.00 -16.61
C LYS A 161 6.79 -8.47 -15.22
N PHE A 162 5.88 -8.41 -14.25
CA PHE A 162 6.17 -8.66 -12.85
C PHE A 162 5.30 -9.79 -12.29
N ASP A 163 5.92 -10.57 -11.40
CA ASP A 163 5.27 -11.61 -10.62
C ASP A 163 4.49 -10.97 -9.45
N LEU A 164 5.08 -9.98 -8.78
CA LEU A 164 4.47 -9.26 -7.68
C LEU A 164 4.56 -7.74 -7.92
N ILE A 165 3.44 -7.03 -7.76
CA ILE A 165 3.39 -5.57 -7.89
C ILE A 165 2.80 -4.97 -6.62
N PHE A 166 3.46 -3.99 -6.03
CA PHE A 166 3.00 -3.24 -4.88
C PHE A 166 2.73 -1.77 -5.24
N VAL A 167 1.52 -1.30 -4.94
CA VAL A 167 1.06 0.06 -5.21
C VAL A 167 0.84 0.78 -3.87
N ASP A 168 1.74 1.70 -3.54
CA ASP A 168 1.72 2.52 -2.32
C ASP A 168 2.17 3.97 -2.61
N GLY A 169 1.68 4.51 -3.73
CA GLY A 169 1.92 5.90 -4.16
C GLY A 169 0.93 6.90 -3.57
N ASP A 170 0.11 7.52 -4.42
CA ASP A 170 -0.93 8.46 -3.98
C ASP A 170 -2.23 7.73 -3.61
N HIS A 171 -2.67 7.89 -2.37
CA HIS A 171 -3.91 7.28 -1.85
C HIS A 171 -5.20 8.04 -2.19
N SER A 172 -5.12 9.09 -3.01
CA SER A 172 -6.29 9.69 -3.62
C SER A 172 -6.95 8.72 -4.60
N TYR A 173 -8.27 8.86 -4.82
CA TYR A 173 -8.98 8.06 -5.83
C TYR A 173 -8.29 8.13 -7.21
N LYS A 174 -7.80 9.32 -7.60
CA LYS A 174 -7.17 9.54 -8.90
C LYS A 174 -5.78 8.89 -8.98
N GLY A 175 -5.00 8.96 -7.91
CA GLY A 175 -3.69 8.32 -7.81
C GLY A 175 -3.81 6.81 -7.93
N VAL A 176 -4.65 6.21 -7.08
CA VAL A 176 -4.91 4.76 -7.09
C VAL A 176 -5.44 4.30 -8.45
N LEU A 177 -6.40 5.02 -9.05
CA LEU A 177 -6.92 4.69 -10.39
C LEU A 177 -5.82 4.74 -11.45
N ASN A 178 -5.01 5.81 -11.46
CA ASN A 178 -3.91 5.96 -12.41
C ASN A 178 -2.93 4.79 -12.32
N ASP A 179 -2.44 4.51 -11.11
CA ASP A 179 -1.43 3.47 -10.91
C ASP A 179 -2.02 2.09 -11.23
N THR A 180 -3.25 1.82 -10.79
CA THR A 180 -3.96 0.56 -11.09
C THR A 180 -4.07 0.31 -12.59
N LEU A 181 -4.52 1.30 -13.37
CA LEU A 181 -4.64 1.18 -14.83
C LEU A 181 -3.29 0.89 -15.50
N LYS A 182 -2.20 1.46 -14.99
CA LYS A 182 -0.85 1.30 -15.55
C LYS A 182 -0.21 -0.02 -15.15
N VAL A 183 -0.43 -0.52 -13.94
CA VAL A 183 0.20 -1.76 -13.46
C VAL A 183 -0.57 -3.02 -13.81
N PHE A 184 -1.90 -2.95 -13.96
CA PHE A 184 -2.71 -4.12 -14.31
C PHE A 184 -2.20 -4.88 -15.55
N PRO A 185 -1.81 -4.22 -16.66
CA PRO A 185 -1.25 -4.92 -17.83
C PRO A 185 0.21 -5.38 -17.62
N LEU A 186 0.89 -5.01 -16.54
CA LEU A 186 2.29 -5.39 -16.27
C LEU A 186 2.43 -6.73 -15.56
N ARG A 187 1.32 -7.39 -15.20
CA ARG A 187 1.34 -8.78 -14.71
C ARG A 187 1.97 -9.72 -15.75
N LYS A 188 2.79 -10.65 -15.28
CA LYS A 188 3.46 -11.66 -16.10
C LYS A 188 2.48 -12.72 -16.61
N ASN A 189 1.57 -13.16 -15.75
CA ASN A 189 0.56 -14.18 -16.05
C ASN A 189 -0.59 -14.12 -15.02
N ASP A 190 -1.42 -15.15 -14.97
CA ASP A 190 -2.53 -15.32 -14.03
C ASP A 190 -2.07 -15.64 -12.59
N GLN A 191 -0.83 -16.11 -12.41
CA GLN A 191 -0.21 -16.30 -11.10
C GLN A 191 0.35 -15.00 -10.52
N SER A 192 0.40 -13.90 -11.30
CA SER A 192 0.93 -12.62 -10.82
C SER A 192 -0.03 -11.94 -9.84
N ILE A 193 0.52 -11.38 -8.77
CA ILE A 193 -0.23 -10.76 -7.69
C ILE A 193 -0.01 -9.25 -7.70
N ILE A 194 -1.08 -8.49 -7.47
CA ILE A 194 -1.00 -7.05 -7.23
C ILE A 194 -1.45 -6.80 -5.80
N VAL A 195 -0.74 -5.95 -5.07
CA VAL A 195 -1.03 -5.54 -3.70
C VAL A 195 -1.21 -4.03 -3.70
N TRP A 196 -2.34 -3.55 -3.18
CA TRP A 196 -2.56 -2.13 -2.93
C TRP A 196 -2.52 -1.88 -1.44
N HIS A 197 -1.63 -0.99 -1.01
CA HIS A 197 -1.59 -0.52 0.36
C HIS A 197 -2.72 0.46 0.65
N ASP A 198 -2.95 0.77 1.93
CA ASP A 198 -3.94 1.76 2.37
C ASP A 198 -5.37 1.50 1.82
N TYR A 199 -5.67 0.25 1.44
CA TYR A 199 -7.05 -0.20 1.18
C TYR A 199 -7.91 0.03 2.43
N GLY A 200 -7.31 -0.16 3.61
CA GLY A 200 -7.89 0.22 4.88
C GLY A 200 -7.39 1.57 5.41
N PHE A 201 -8.19 2.23 6.26
CA PHE A 201 -7.67 3.21 7.23
C PHE A 201 -6.93 2.53 8.40
N ASN A 202 -7.24 1.26 8.60
CA ASN A 202 -6.68 0.31 9.53
C ASN A 202 -7.05 -1.10 9.01
N THR A 203 -6.74 -2.13 9.77
CA THR A 203 -6.93 -3.53 9.38
C THR A 203 -8.39 -3.99 9.31
N GLU A 204 -9.37 -3.14 9.62
CA GLU A 204 -10.80 -3.52 9.71
C GLU A 204 -11.76 -2.56 9.01
N ASN A 205 -11.30 -1.35 8.63
CA ASN A 205 -12.14 -0.31 8.06
C ASN A 205 -11.65 0.09 6.68
N THR A 206 -12.47 -0.14 5.66
CA THR A 206 -12.19 0.23 4.27
C THR A 206 -12.01 1.74 4.09
N ARG A 207 -11.01 2.12 3.30
CA ARG A 207 -10.85 3.43 2.69
C ARG A 207 -11.55 3.44 1.34
N TYR A 208 -12.73 4.04 1.30
CA TYR A 208 -13.64 3.97 0.15
C TYR A 208 -13.08 4.60 -1.12
N SER A 209 -12.28 5.68 -0.99
CA SER A 209 -11.60 6.29 -2.14
C SER A 209 -10.63 5.33 -2.81
N THR A 210 -9.84 4.58 -2.03
CA THR A 210 -8.88 3.60 -2.54
C THR A 210 -9.60 2.42 -3.16
N LEU A 211 -10.58 1.82 -2.47
CA LEU A 211 -11.38 0.73 -3.06
C LEU A 211 -12.03 1.16 -4.38
N LYS A 212 -12.55 2.40 -4.47
CA LYS A 212 -13.12 2.89 -5.73
C LYS A 212 -12.07 3.00 -6.83
N GLY A 213 -10.88 3.51 -6.52
CA GLY A 213 -9.77 3.60 -7.48
C GLY A 213 -9.33 2.22 -8.01
N ILE A 214 -9.25 1.23 -7.12
CA ILE A 214 -8.94 -0.17 -7.48
C ILE A 214 -10.01 -0.74 -8.41
N LEU A 215 -11.29 -0.66 -8.04
CA LEU A 215 -12.39 -1.25 -8.83
C LEU A 215 -12.52 -0.58 -10.20
N ASP A 216 -12.33 0.73 -10.29
CA ASP A 216 -12.43 1.44 -11.56
C ASP A 216 -11.22 1.23 -12.46
N GLY A 217 -10.07 0.88 -11.89
CA GLY A 217 -8.84 0.59 -12.64
C GLY A 217 -8.75 -0.85 -13.14
N ILE A 218 -9.67 -1.72 -12.73
CA ILE A 218 -9.66 -3.16 -13.05
C ILE A 218 -10.90 -3.51 -13.87
N PRO A 219 -10.76 -4.33 -14.93
CA PRO A 219 -11.91 -4.85 -15.67
C PRO A 219 -12.93 -5.56 -14.77
N LYS A 220 -14.22 -5.30 -14.99
CA LYS A 220 -15.30 -5.73 -14.08
C LYS A 220 -15.35 -7.24 -13.86
N GLU A 221 -15.08 -8.02 -14.90
CA GLU A 221 -15.03 -9.50 -14.85
C GLU A 221 -13.88 -10.04 -13.98
N LYS A 222 -12.87 -9.21 -13.71
CA LYS A 222 -11.73 -9.53 -12.87
C LYS A 222 -11.92 -9.12 -11.40
N HIS A 223 -13.00 -8.37 -11.06
CA HIS A 223 -13.28 -7.94 -9.68
C HIS A 223 -13.47 -9.11 -8.70
N LYS A 224 -13.90 -10.28 -9.19
CA LYS A 224 -14.05 -11.51 -8.38
C LYS A 224 -12.73 -12.02 -7.78
N ASN A 225 -11.59 -11.55 -8.30
CA ASN A 225 -10.24 -11.92 -7.86
C ASN A 225 -9.64 -10.88 -6.90
N LEU A 226 -10.44 -9.94 -6.39
CA LEU A 226 -10.00 -8.91 -5.45
C LEU A 226 -10.38 -9.28 -4.03
N TYR A 227 -9.40 -9.18 -3.14
CA TYR A 227 -9.55 -9.55 -1.74
C TYR A 227 -8.87 -8.54 -0.83
N HIS A 228 -9.33 -8.45 0.40
CA HIS A 228 -8.58 -7.87 1.51
C HIS A 228 -7.82 -9.00 2.23
N VAL A 229 -6.65 -8.72 2.81
CA VAL A 229 -5.94 -9.70 3.65
C VAL A 229 -6.07 -9.31 5.12
N SER A 230 -6.60 -10.21 5.95
CA SER A 230 -6.84 -9.94 7.37
C SER A 230 -5.57 -9.48 8.09
N ASN A 231 -5.70 -8.61 9.10
CA ASN A 231 -4.57 -8.10 9.90
C ASN A 231 -3.55 -7.24 9.12
N THR A 232 -3.87 -6.86 7.88
CA THR A 232 -3.09 -5.93 7.05
C THR A 232 -3.99 -4.76 6.65
N MET A 233 -3.43 -3.69 6.08
CA MET A 233 -4.21 -2.65 5.40
C MET A 233 -4.34 -2.91 3.90
N CYS A 234 -3.94 -4.09 3.44
CA CYS A 234 -3.71 -4.37 2.02
C CYS A 234 -4.91 -5.03 1.34
N ALA A 235 -5.21 -4.56 0.14
CA ALA A 235 -5.99 -5.34 -0.84
C ALA A 235 -5.04 -6.09 -1.77
N VAL A 236 -5.49 -7.23 -2.30
CA VAL A 236 -4.73 -8.06 -3.24
C VAL A 236 -5.60 -8.48 -4.42
N TYR A 237 -4.96 -8.63 -5.57
CA TYR A 237 -5.51 -9.29 -6.75
C TYR A 237 -4.84 -10.64 -6.91
N ILE A 238 -5.60 -11.72 -6.83
CA ILE A 238 -5.12 -13.11 -6.93
C ILE A 238 -6.12 -13.90 -7.79
N GLU A 239 -5.70 -14.42 -8.94
CA GLU A 239 -6.56 -15.31 -9.73
C GLU A 239 -6.56 -16.74 -9.18
N ASN A 240 -7.66 -17.46 -9.42
CA ASN A 240 -7.81 -18.88 -9.06
C ASN A 240 -7.58 -19.16 -7.56
N LEU A 241 -7.98 -18.24 -6.68
CA LEU A 241 -7.90 -18.42 -5.24
C LEU A 241 -8.83 -19.55 -4.78
N ASP A 242 -8.25 -20.56 -4.14
CA ASP A 242 -8.97 -21.67 -3.51
C ASP A 242 -8.82 -21.62 -1.98
N LEU A 243 -9.29 -20.53 -1.38
CA LEU A 243 -9.26 -20.31 0.06
C LEU A 243 -10.61 -19.73 0.53
N PRO A 244 -11.03 -20.01 1.79
CA PRO A 244 -12.22 -19.41 2.34
C PRO A 244 -12.06 -17.89 2.44
N THR A 245 -13.17 -17.18 2.26
CA THR A 245 -13.23 -15.73 2.45
C THR A 245 -14.46 -15.33 3.26
N GLN A 246 -14.35 -14.21 3.96
CA GLN A 246 -15.43 -13.64 4.76
C GLN A 246 -15.40 -12.12 4.70
N PHE A 247 -16.52 -11.45 4.99
CA PHE A 247 -16.52 -10.00 5.12
C PHE A 247 -16.12 -9.58 6.53
N THR A 248 -15.11 -8.71 6.64
CA THR A 248 -14.66 -8.17 7.93
C THR A 248 -15.76 -7.29 8.54
N LYS A 249 -15.94 -7.40 9.87
CA LYS A 249 -16.90 -6.59 10.62
C LYS A 249 -16.26 -6.09 11.90
N PHE A 250 -16.01 -4.79 11.95
CA PHE A 250 -15.52 -4.14 13.16
C PHE A 250 -16.60 -4.11 14.28
N PRO A 251 -16.23 -4.37 15.56
CA PRO A 251 -14.96 -4.94 15.99
C PRO A 251 -14.92 -6.45 15.74
N SER A 252 -13.83 -6.95 15.16
CA SER A 252 -13.62 -8.37 14.92
C SER A 252 -13.22 -9.09 16.22
N PHE A 253 -13.65 -10.35 16.38
CA PHE A 253 -13.14 -11.19 17.46
C PHE A 253 -11.72 -11.68 17.09
N PRO A 254 -10.71 -11.56 17.97
CA PRO A 254 -9.36 -12.07 17.68
C PRO A 254 -9.37 -13.59 17.51
N ASN A 255 -9.09 -14.07 16.29
CA ASN A 255 -9.03 -15.50 15.95
C ASN A 255 -7.60 -16.03 15.80
N LYS A 256 -6.59 -15.18 16.00
CA LYS A 256 -5.17 -15.52 15.87
C LYS A 256 -4.30 -14.64 16.77
N LYS A 257 -3.05 -15.04 16.98
CA LYS A 257 -2.05 -14.33 17.79
C LYS A 257 -0.73 -14.26 17.02
N PHE A 258 -0.10 -13.10 17.05
CA PHE A 258 1.26 -12.88 16.54
C PHE A 258 2.21 -12.67 17.73
N SER A 259 3.45 -13.16 17.61
CA SER A 259 4.52 -12.93 18.59
C SER A 259 5.57 -12.01 17.99
N ILE A 260 6.07 -11.05 18.77
CA ILE A 260 7.04 -10.05 18.28
C ILE A 260 8.28 -10.08 19.17
N THR A 261 9.46 -10.21 18.54
CA THR A 261 10.77 -10.02 19.19
C THR A 261 11.40 -8.74 18.65
N LEU A 262 11.73 -7.79 19.52
CA LEU A 262 12.28 -6.48 19.12
C LEU A 262 13.76 -6.37 19.46
N LYS A 263 14.55 -5.93 18.48
CA LYS A 263 15.96 -5.56 18.64
C LYS A 263 16.15 -4.16 18.03
N GLY A 264 16.81 -3.26 18.76
CA GLY A 264 17.07 -1.90 18.31
C GLY A 264 18.55 -1.70 17.98
N LYS A 265 18.83 -1.08 16.82
CA LYS A 265 20.18 -0.67 16.41
C LYS A 265 20.15 0.77 15.89
N LYS A 266 21.15 1.58 16.26
CA LYS A 266 21.32 2.91 15.69
C LYS A 266 21.81 2.80 14.25
N ILE A 267 21.18 3.55 13.35
CA ILE A 267 21.62 3.69 11.95
C ILE A 267 22.50 4.93 11.87
N ILE A 268 23.67 4.80 11.26
CA ILE A 268 24.53 5.94 10.93
C ILE A 268 24.15 6.35 9.51
N SER A 269 23.38 7.43 9.36
CA SER A 269 23.08 7.95 8.02
C SER A 269 24.38 8.37 7.33
N PRO A 270 24.64 7.91 6.09
CA PRO A 270 25.83 8.29 5.34
C PRO A 270 25.87 9.79 5.01
N ASN A 271 24.73 10.50 5.02
CA ASN A 271 24.63 11.94 4.73
C ASN A 271 24.64 12.80 6.01
N LYS A 272 25.70 12.70 6.82
CA LYS A 272 26.07 13.75 7.79
C LYS A 272 27.23 14.58 7.25
N SER A 273 26.91 15.51 6.36
CA SER A 273 27.67 16.73 6.13
C SER A 273 26.70 17.87 5.86
#